data_AF-A0A2A2KSU8-F1
#
_entry.id   AF-A0A2A2KSU8-F1
#
_cell.length_a   1.000
_cell.length_b   1.000
_cell.length_c   1.000
_cell.angle_alpha   90.00
_cell.angle_beta   90.00
_cell.angle_gamma   90.00
#
_symmetry.space_group_name_H-M   'P 1'
#
loop_
_entity.id
_entity.type
_entity.pdbx_description
1 polymer ?
#
loop_
_entity_poly.entity_id
_entity_poly.type
_entity_poly.pdbx_seq_one_letter_code
_entity_poly.pdbx_strand_id
1 'polypeptide(L)'
;MSDDILGVLDEHLTKLEESLTKFGDEWSKNLAKLSDGIQHLEKELILDSDNGELSIMAQIILEQTANKTENLSEACVHHHKDIHFSVSRAGKIIDLSFVRDNKELLYHEKDLENGHACPKSAAFEMIREFLISEGRPDIAKKLPQIDCCDRHRPDAQVCANRSTPLISFDSPEIVFGSNGDIQMKSLDELLREQPQPSEAVENVIIDDSDEFRARHEEYEVALNALRRKDAQPALRWVEKHYAQDIGLRYALLKQHVLTKIEKDDPSDMEIVEAAKMLKGYSDEDDMPTLMRLMLKRHTANFRESEDYKRLYCPLIWDSLASRVSQAFTKIKSRLPEIIDTGSQALPVLTTLKNVMSKRQTALLLSEELPIELKVPRHYHSLFTCPILKVQSTEGNPPMRLACGHVISKEALTKLAMQQR
;
A
#
# COMPACT_ATOMS: atom_id res chain seq x y z
N MET A 1 -25.19 21.37 -8.63
CA MET A 1 -25.73 20.01 -8.89
C MET A 1 -24.79 18.89 -8.42
N SER A 2 -23.47 19.10 -8.33
CA SER A 2 -22.51 18.14 -7.76
C SER A 2 -22.54 18.04 -6.24
N ASP A 3 -22.71 19.16 -5.54
CA ASP A 3 -22.65 19.21 -4.05
C ASP A 3 -23.77 18.41 -3.38
N ASP A 4 -24.92 18.29 -4.03
CA ASP A 4 -26.09 17.54 -3.53
C ASP A 4 -25.85 16.01 -3.57
N ILE A 5 -25.13 15.53 -4.58
CA ILE A 5 -24.82 14.10 -4.75
C ILE A 5 -23.77 13.64 -3.73
N LEU A 6 -22.74 14.46 -3.51
CA LEU A 6 -21.71 14.16 -2.52
C LEU A 6 -22.27 14.18 -1.09
N GLY A 7 -23.17 15.12 -0.77
CA GLY A 7 -23.85 15.15 0.52
C GLY A 7 -24.71 13.90 0.78
N VAL A 8 -25.47 13.47 -0.22
CA VAL A 8 -26.26 12.22 -0.13
C VAL A 8 -25.36 11.00 0.04
N LEU A 9 -24.23 10.95 -0.68
CA LEU A 9 -23.27 9.86 -0.56
C LEU A 9 -22.63 9.82 0.84
N ASP A 10 -22.20 10.97 1.35
CA ASP A 10 -21.59 11.12 2.67
C ASP A 10 -22.55 10.69 3.79
N GLU A 11 -23.82 11.08 3.71
CA GLU A 11 -24.86 10.66 4.65
C GLU A 11 -25.05 9.13 4.65
N HIS A 12 -25.05 8.51 3.47
CA HIS A 12 -25.20 7.05 3.35
C HIS A 12 -23.97 6.28 3.83
N LEU A 13 -22.76 6.80 3.59
CA LEU A 13 -21.52 6.20 4.06
C LEU A 13 -21.38 6.33 5.58
N THR A 14 -21.73 7.48 6.15
CA THR A 14 -21.73 7.70 7.61
C THR A 14 -22.69 6.73 8.30
N LYS A 15 -23.91 6.56 7.78
CA LYS A 15 -24.87 5.56 8.30
C LYS A 15 -24.34 4.13 8.21
N LEU A 16 -23.62 3.80 7.15
CA LEU A 16 -23.00 2.48 7.00
C LEU A 16 -21.88 2.27 8.02
N GLU A 17 -21.02 3.27 8.20
CA GLU A 17 -19.94 3.25 9.19
C GLU A 17 -20.50 3.04 10.60
N GLU A 18 -21.51 3.80 11.00
CA GLU A 18 -22.19 3.64 12.29
C GLU A 18 -22.78 2.23 12.47
N SER A 19 -23.37 1.68 11.42
CA SER A 19 -23.97 0.34 11.44
C SER A 19 -22.90 -0.75 11.60
N LEU A 20 -21.78 -0.62 10.87
CA LEU A 20 -20.64 -1.54 10.95
C LEU A 20 -19.93 -1.48 12.31
N THR A 21 -19.73 -0.28 12.86
CA THR A 21 -19.13 -0.11 14.19
C THR A 21 -20.02 -0.71 15.27
N LYS A 22 -21.33 -0.43 15.24
CA LYS A 22 -22.29 -1.04 16.18
C LYS A 22 -22.29 -2.56 16.10
N PHE A 23 -22.35 -3.12 14.88
CA PHE A 23 -22.28 -4.57 14.67
C PHE A 23 -20.98 -5.16 15.22
N GLY A 24 -19.84 -4.55 14.89
CA GLY A 24 -18.53 -4.98 15.37
C GLY A 24 -18.44 -4.96 16.90
N ASP A 25 -18.86 -3.87 17.54
CA ASP A 25 -18.82 -3.69 18.99
C ASP A 25 -19.74 -4.65 19.74
N GLU A 26 -20.94 -4.90 19.22
CA GLU A 26 -21.91 -5.81 19.82
C GLU A 26 -21.41 -7.26 19.75
N TRP A 27 -21.06 -7.73 18.55
CA TRP A 27 -20.73 -9.13 18.33
C TRP A 27 -19.33 -9.50 18.80
N SER A 28 -18.35 -8.60 18.72
CA SER A 28 -17.03 -8.86 19.31
C SER A 28 -17.12 -9.09 20.82
N LYS A 29 -17.89 -8.27 21.54
CA LYS A 29 -18.10 -8.42 22.99
C LYS A 29 -18.88 -9.70 23.32
N ASN A 30 -19.94 -9.99 22.56
CA ASN A 30 -20.77 -11.17 22.81
C ASN A 30 -20.00 -12.47 22.52
N LEU A 31 -19.26 -12.53 21.41
CA LEU A 31 -18.45 -13.69 21.05
C LEU A 31 -17.23 -13.85 21.96
N ALA A 32 -16.59 -12.76 22.40
CA ALA A 32 -15.51 -12.82 23.38
C ALA A 32 -15.99 -13.40 24.71
N LYS A 33 -17.12 -12.90 25.26
CA LYS A 33 -17.71 -13.46 26.50
C LYS A 33 -18.06 -14.93 26.38
N LEU A 34 -18.54 -15.36 25.22
CA LEU A 34 -18.88 -16.75 24.97
C LEU A 34 -17.62 -17.61 24.88
N SER A 35 -16.60 -17.15 24.15
CA SER A 35 -15.30 -17.80 24.03
C SER A 35 -14.63 -17.96 25.40
N ASP A 36 -14.58 -16.90 26.21
CA ASP A 36 -14.01 -16.92 27.56
C ASP A 36 -14.77 -17.92 28.46
N GLY A 37 -16.10 -17.96 28.34
CA GLY A 37 -16.94 -18.92 29.06
C GLY A 37 -16.67 -20.37 28.65
N ILE A 38 -16.53 -20.64 27.36
CA ILE A 38 -16.21 -21.98 26.85
C ILE A 38 -14.81 -22.42 27.30
N GLN A 39 -13.80 -21.53 27.21
CA GLN A 39 -12.44 -21.82 27.67
C GLN A 39 -12.38 -22.10 29.18
N HIS A 40 -13.16 -21.36 29.97
CA HIS A 40 -13.26 -21.62 31.40
C HIS A 40 -13.89 -23.00 31.68
N LEU A 41 -14.95 -23.36 30.95
CA LEU A 41 -15.58 -24.68 31.11
C LEU A 41 -14.66 -25.81 30.64
N GLU A 42 -13.93 -25.62 29.55
CA GLU A 42 -12.93 -26.57 29.05
C GLU A 42 -11.84 -26.83 30.11
N LYS A 43 -11.33 -25.77 30.73
CA LYS A 43 -10.30 -25.88 31.76
C LYS A 43 -10.80 -26.64 33.00
N GLU A 44 -11.93 -26.23 33.56
CA GLU A 44 -12.44 -26.79 34.82
C GLU A 44 -13.05 -28.19 34.67
N LEU A 45 -13.71 -28.48 33.54
CA LEU A 45 -14.51 -29.70 33.39
C LEU A 45 -13.81 -30.78 32.57
N ILE A 46 -12.85 -30.43 31.70
CA ILE A 46 -12.21 -31.38 30.78
C ILE A 46 -10.74 -31.60 31.15
N LEU A 47 -9.97 -30.51 31.34
CA LEU A 47 -8.53 -30.60 31.58
C LEU A 47 -8.17 -31.06 33.00
N ASP A 48 -8.95 -30.66 34.01
CA ASP A 48 -8.72 -31.02 35.43
C ASP A 48 -9.48 -32.29 35.89
N SER A 49 -10.03 -33.09 34.96
CA SER A 49 -10.77 -34.31 35.33
C SER A 49 -9.83 -35.52 35.52
N ASP A 50 -9.68 -35.99 36.76
CA ASP A 50 -8.75 -37.08 37.12
C ASP A 50 -9.13 -38.46 36.57
N ASN A 51 -10.41 -38.68 36.21
CA ASN A 51 -10.94 -39.99 35.79
C ASN A 51 -11.52 -40.02 34.36
N GLY A 52 -11.50 -38.90 33.62
CA GLY A 52 -12.10 -38.81 32.28
C GLY A 52 -13.63 -38.96 32.21
N GLU A 53 -14.32 -39.16 33.35
CA GLU A 53 -15.77 -39.22 33.45
C GLU A 53 -16.35 -37.85 33.84
N LEU A 54 -17.08 -37.24 32.90
CA LEU A 54 -17.82 -35.99 33.13
C LEU A 54 -19.05 -36.24 34.02
N SER A 55 -19.21 -35.44 35.07
CA SER A 55 -20.42 -35.42 35.89
C SER A 55 -21.67 -35.08 35.06
N ILE A 56 -22.83 -35.63 35.43
CA ILE A 56 -24.13 -35.30 34.80
C ILE A 56 -24.39 -33.79 34.82
N MET A 57 -23.98 -33.10 35.90
CA MET A 57 -24.10 -31.64 35.98
C MET A 57 -23.20 -30.94 34.95
N ALA A 58 -21.98 -31.45 34.75
CA ALA A 58 -21.06 -30.92 33.74
C ALA A 58 -21.61 -31.12 32.32
N GLN A 59 -22.21 -32.28 32.03
CA GLN A 59 -22.87 -32.55 30.75
C GLN A 59 -24.02 -31.57 30.48
N ILE A 60 -24.87 -31.31 31.48
CA ILE A 60 -25.98 -30.34 31.34
C ILE A 60 -25.46 -28.93 31.07
N ILE A 61 -24.40 -28.49 31.76
CA ILE A 61 -23.81 -27.16 31.56
C ILE A 61 -23.20 -27.03 30.16
N LEU A 62 -22.54 -28.08 29.66
CA LEU A 62 -22.02 -28.11 28.30
C LEU A 62 -23.14 -28.04 27.26
N GLU A 63 -24.23 -28.80 27.45
CA GLU A 63 -25.39 -28.78 26.56
C GLU A 63 -26.08 -27.40 26.55
N GLN A 64 -26.25 -26.77 27.71
CA GLN A 64 -26.79 -25.41 27.80
C GLN A 64 -25.89 -24.38 27.11
N THR A 65 -24.58 -24.53 27.25
CA THR A 65 -23.60 -23.63 26.62
C THR A 65 -23.56 -23.84 25.11
N ALA A 66 -23.69 -25.07 24.62
CA ALA A 66 -23.79 -25.38 23.19
C ALA A 66 -25.06 -24.74 22.59
N ASN A 67 -26.22 -24.92 23.23
CA ASN A 67 -27.47 -24.29 22.80
C ASN A 67 -27.38 -22.76 22.83
N LYS A 68 -26.72 -22.18 23.83
CA LYS A 68 -26.49 -20.72 23.90
C LYS A 68 -25.59 -20.25 22.76
N THR A 69 -24.55 -21.01 22.43
CA THR A 69 -23.65 -20.75 21.30
C THR A 69 -24.38 -20.76 19.98
N GLU A 70 -25.23 -21.77 19.74
CA GLU A 70 -26.03 -21.89 18.53
C GLU A 70 -26.96 -20.69 18.36
N ASN A 71 -27.75 -20.37 19.39
CA ASN A 71 -28.68 -19.22 19.37
C ASN A 71 -27.96 -17.88 19.12
N LEU A 72 -26.80 -17.66 19.76
CA LEU A 72 -25.98 -16.45 19.54
C LEU A 72 -25.41 -16.40 18.12
N SER A 73 -24.98 -17.55 17.58
CA SER A 73 -24.48 -17.66 16.22
C SER A 73 -25.57 -17.35 15.19
N GLU A 74 -26.77 -17.91 15.36
CA GLU A 74 -27.91 -17.64 14.49
C GLU A 74 -28.31 -16.16 14.49
N ALA A 75 -28.37 -15.55 15.67
CA ALA A 75 -28.66 -14.13 15.81
C ALA A 75 -27.58 -13.25 15.15
N CYS A 76 -26.30 -13.64 15.26
CA CYS A 76 -25.18 -12.96 14.59
C CYS A 76 -25.32 -13.04 13.06
N VAL A 77 -25.60 -14.23 12.53
CA VAL A 77 -25.80 -14.45 11.08
C VAL A 77 -27.00 -13.64 10.58
N HIS A 78 -28.08 -13.55 11.36
CA HIS A 78 -29.24 -12.73 10.99
C HIS A 78 -28.86 -11.25 10.91
N HIS A 79 -28.21 -10.70 11.93
CA HIS A 79 -27.80 -9.29 11.94
C HIS A 79 -26.75 -9.02 10.83
N HIS A 80 -25.87 -9.98 10.51
CA HIS A 80 -24.92 -9.86 9.41
C HIS A 80 -25.61 -9.70 8.05
N LYS A 81 -26.74 -10.39 7.81
CA LYS A 81 -27.50 -10.24 6.56
C LYS A 81 -28.01 -8.80 6.37
N ASP A 82 -28.44 -8.17 7.45
CA ASP A 82 -28.93 -6.78 7.43
C ASP A 82 -27.79 -5.79 7.14
N ILE A 83 -26.59 -6.05 7.69
CA ILE A 83 -25.37 -5.29 7.38
C ILE A 83 -24.96 -5.49 5.92
N HIS A 84 -24.98 -6.73 5.42
CA HIS A 84 -24.62 -7.05 4.03
C HIS A 84 -25.54 -6.33 3.04
N PHE A 85 -26.84 -6.23 3.35
CA PHE A 85 -27.77 -5.42 2.58
C PHE A 85 -27.38 -3.94 2.56
N SER A 86 -27.01 -3.38 3.72
CA SER A 86 -26.58 -1.99 3.86
C SER A 86 -25.31 -1.69 3.05
N VAL A 87 -24.31 -2.58 3.08
CA VAL A 87 -23.09 -2.50 2.26
C VAL A 87 -23.43 -2.55 0.76
N SER A 88 -24.29 -3.49 0.36
CA SER A 88 -24.71 -3.63 -1.05
C SER A 88 -25.46 -2.40 -1.55
N ARG A 89 -26.29 -1.80 -0.69
CA ARG A 89 -27.02 -0.56 -1.00
C ARG A 89 -26.07 0.62 -1.17
N ALA A 90 -25.08 0.78 -0.29
CA ALA A 90 -24.05 1.81 -0.42
C ALA A 90 -23.26 1.65 -1.73
N GLY A 91 -22.89 0.41 -2.08
CA GLY A 91 -22.25 0.11 -3.38
C GLY A 91 -23.08 0.57 -4.58
N LYS A 92 -24.39 0.29 -4.59
CA LYS A 92 -25.28 0.76 -5.67
C LYS A 92 -25.37 2.29 -5.75
N ILE A 93 -25.35 2.98 -4.61
CA ILE A 93 -25.39 4.44 -4.57
C ILE A 93 -24.09 5.01 -5.13
N ILE A 94 -22.93 4.46 -4.74
CA ILE A 94 -21.63 4.79 -5.34
C ILE A 94 -21.71 4.60 -6.87
N ASP A 95 -22.17 3.45 -7.34
CA ASP A 95 -22.26 3.15 -8.77
C ASP A 95 -23.21 4.11 -9.51
N LEU A 96 -24.21 4.69 -8.85
CA LEU A 96 -25.14 5.66 -9.44
C LEU A 96 -24.58 7.09 -9.41
N SER A 97 -23.81 7.43 -8.38
CA SER A 97 -23.25 8.76 -8.15
C SER A 97 -22.02 9.05 -9.00
N PHE A 98 -21.30 8.01 -9.48
CA PHE A 98 -20.12 8.16 -10.32
C PHE A 98 -20.41 7.79 -11.79
N VAL A 99 -19.70 8.45 -12.71
CA VAL A 99 -19.82 8.21 -14.16
C VAL A 99 -19.34 6.78 -14.48
N ARG A 100 -20.23 5.96 -15.03
CA ARG A 100 -20.00 4.51 -15.21
C ARG A 100 -19.06 4.10 -16.35
N ASP A 101 -18.70 4.98 -17.28
CA ASP A 101 -17.85 4.56 -18.41
C ASP A 101 -16.92 5.65 -18.95
N ASN A 102 -15.69 5.63 -18.44
CA ASN A 102 -14.54 6.32 -19.04
C ASN A 102 -13.73 5.39 -19.95
N LYS A 103 -14.18 4.16 -20.23
CA LYS A 103 -13.45 3.21 -21.09
C LYS A 103 -13.16 3.79 -22.47
N GLU A 104 -14.10 4.56 -23.01
CA GLU A 104 -13.95 5.24 -24.30
C GLU A 104 -13.00 6.46 -24.27
N LEU A 105 -12.53 6.92 -23.10
CA LEU A 105 -11.47 7.93 -23.01
C LEU A 105 -10.08 7.31 -23.24
N LEU A 106 -9.95 6.00 -23.02
CA LEU A 106 -8.73 5.23 -23.23
C LEU A 106 -8.92 4.44 -24.54
N TYR A 107 -8.40 4.95 -25.66
CA TYR A 107 -8.51 4.23 -26.94
C TYR A 107 -7.55 3.03 -27.03
N HIS A 108 -8.03 2.05 -27.79
CA HIS A 108 -7.48 0.74 -28.17
C HIS A 108 -6.93 -0.16 -27.05
N GLU A 109 -7.79 -1.09 -26.59
CA GLU A 109 -7.41 -2.29 -25.81
C GLU A 109 -6.16 -3.00 -26.37
N LYS A 110 -5.94 -2.93 -27.69
CA LYS A 110 -4.77 -3.52 -28.35
C LYS A 110 -3.43 -2.91 -27.92
N ASP A 111 -3.35 -1.61 -27.63
CA ASP A 111 -2.08 -0.98 -27.22
C ASP A 111 -1.72 -1.31 -25.76
N LEU A 112 -2.75 -1.63 -24.97
CA LEU A 112 -2.64 -2.20 -23.62
C LEU A 112 -2.26 -3.70 -23.66
N GLU A 113 -2.72 -4.44 -24.68
CA GLU A 113 -2.46 -5.88 -24.86
C GLU A 113 -1.14 -6.18 -25.58
N ASN A 114 -0.60 -5.24 -26.37
CA ASN A 114 0.66 -5.42 -27.11
C ASN A 114 1.91 -5.31 -26.22
N GLY A 115 1.77 -4.83 -24.98
CA GLY A 115 2.82 -4.95 -23.96
C GLY A 115 2.91 -6.38 -23.43
N HIS A 116 4.12 -6.90 -23.24
CA HIS A 116 4.38 -8.27 -22.76
C HIS A 116 3.81 -8.61 -21.35
N ALA A 117 3.08 -7.69 -20.70
CA ALA A 117 2.44 -7.87 -19.40
C ALA A 117 0.97 -7.42 -19.44
N CYS A 118 0.06 -8.21 -18.83
CA CYS A 118 -1.35 -7.85 -18.71
C CYS A 118 -1.51 -6.54 -17.91
N PRO A 119 -2.14 -5.48 -18.44
CA PRO A 119 -2.32 -4.20 -17.76
C PRO A 119 -2.99 -4.31 -16.39
N LYS A 120 -3.90 -5.29 -16.25
CA LYS A 120 -4.56 -5.57 -14.98
C LYS A 120 -3.55 -6.03 -13.93
N SER A 121 -2.62 -6.90 -14.29
CA SER A 121 -1.58 -7.36 -13.37
C SER A 121 -0.65 -6.23 -12.96
N ALA A 122 -0.21 -5.38 -13.91
CA ALA A 122 0.60 -4.20 -13.59
C ALA A 122 -0.12 -3.24 -12.64
N ALA A 123 -1.43 -3.01 -12.84
CA ALA A 123 -2.24 -2.21 -11.93
C ALA A 123 -2.35 -2.84 -10.54
N PHE A 124 -2.57 -4.16 -10.45
CA PHE A 124 -2.61 -4.88 -9.17
C PHE A 124 -1.27 -4.85 -8.44
N GLU A 125 -0.15 -4.93 -9.15
CA GLU A 125 1.18 -4.78 -8.54
C GLU A 125 1.41 -3.37 -8.00
N MET A 126 1.04 -2.33 -8.75
CA MET A 126 1.12 -0.96 -8.24
C MET A 126 0.26 -0.75 -6.98
N ILE A 127 -0.92 -1.37 -6.94
CA ILE A 127 -1.80 -1.35 -5.76
C ILE A 127 -1.18 -2.13 -4.60
N ARG A 128 -0.59 -3.30 -4.85
CA ARG A 128 0.11 -4.09 -3.82
C ARG A 128 1.29 -3.31 -3.23
N GLU A 129 2.15 -2.76 -4.09
CA GLU A 129 3.29 -1.94 -3.68
C GLU A 129 2.82 -0.75 -2.83
N PHE A 130 1.76 -0.05 -3.27
CA PHE A 130 1.16 1.04 -2.51
C PHE A 130 0.71 0.57 -1.12
N LEU A 131 -0.09 -0.50 -1.04
CA LEU A 131 -0.58 -1.01 0.23
C LEU A 131 0.54 -1.47 1.17
N ILE A 132 1.61 -2.05 0.64
CA ILE A 132 2.79 -2.39 1.43
C ILE A 132 3.46 -1.10 1.95
N SER A 133 3.65 -0.10 1.09
CA SER A 133 4.24 1.19 1.49
C SER A 133 3.43 1.92 2.55
N GLU A 134 2.10 1.74 2.56
CA GLU A 134 1.17 2.32 3.54
C GLU A 134 1.02 1.49 4.83
N GLY A 135 1.80 0.41 4.99
CA GLY A 135 1.75 -0.44 6.18
C GLY A 135 0.47 -1.30 6.26
N ARG A 136 -0.05 -1.72 5.10
CA ARG A 136 -1.20 -2.62 4.96
C ARG A 136 -0.83 -3.91 4.19
N PRO A 137 0.24 -4.63 4.57
CA PRO A 137 0.68 -5.83 3.85
C PRO A 137 -0.36 -6.96 3.88
N ASP A 138 -1.18 -7.05 4.92
CA ASP A 138 -2.24 -8.07 5.02
C ASP A 138 -3.34 -7.88 3.98
N ILE A 139 -3.61 -6.63 3.62
CA ILE A 139 -4.55 -6.30 2.53
C ILE A 139 -3.88 -6.59 1.19
N ALA A 140 -2.60 -6.21 1.05
CA ALA A 140 -1.82 -6.51 -0.15
C ALA A 140 -1.79 -8.01 -0.49
N LYS A 141 -1.64 -8.88 0.53
CA LYS A 141 -1.67 -10.34 0.39
C LYS A 141 -3.01 -10.90 -0.11
N LYS A 142 -4.12 -10.20 0.16
CA LYS A 142 -5.47 -10.62 -0.26
C LYS A 142 -5.77 -10.25 -1.72
N LEU A 143 -4.96 -9.40 -2.35
CA LEU A 143 -5.14 -9.07 -3.77
C LEU A 143 -4.72 -10.25 -4.65
N PRO A 144 -5.51 -10.58 -5.70
CA PRO A 144 -5.21 -11.70 -6.58
C PRO A 144 -3.83 -11.52 -7.24
N GLN A 145 -2.95 -12.50 -7.07
CA GLN A 145 -1.73 -12.61 -7.86
C GLN A 145 -2.16 -13.00 -9.28
N ILE A 146 -1.98 -12.09 -10.23
CA ILE A 146 -2.29 -12.35 -11.64
C ILE A 146 -0.95 -12.55 -12.33
N ASP A 147 -0.51 -13.81 -12.42
CA ASP A 147 0.67 -14.17 -13.19
C ASP A 147 0.36 -13.92 -14.67
N CYS A 148 1.06 -12.96 -15.27
CA CYS A 148 0.90 -12.60 -16.69
C CYS A 148 1.44 -13.68 -17.64
N CYS A 149 2.14 -14.68 -17.13
CA CYS A 149 3.10 -15.46 -17.91
C CYS A 149 2.58 -16.78 -18.48
N ASP A 150 1.27 -17.06 -18.46
CA ASP A 150 0.78 -18.44 -18.65
C ASP A 150 -0.13 -18.69 -19.86
N ARG A 151 0.04 -17.96 -20.98
CA ARG A 151 -0.74 -18.30 -22.20
C ARG A 151 -0.01 -18.61 -23.51
N HIS A 152 1.30 -18.38 -23.67
CA HIS A 152 1.94 -18.70 -24.97
C HIS A 152 3.44 -19.10 -24.90
N ARG A 153 3.82 -20.09 -24.07
CA ARG A 153 5.11 -20.78 -24.24
C ARG A 153 4.96 -22.30 -24.03
N PRO A 154 5.03 -23.13 -25.09
CA PRO A 154 4.90 -24.58 -24.94
C PRO A 154 6.04 -25.28 -24.19
N ASP A 155 7.18 -24.62 -23.93
CA ASP A 155 8.41 -25.29 -23.44
C ASP A 155 9.05 -24.68 -22.17
N ALA A 156 8.32 -23.87 -21.38
CA ALA A 156 8.87 -23.33 -20.13
C ALA A 156 8.71 -24.33 -18.98
N GLN A 157 9.75 -25.12 -18.73
CA GLN A 157 9.88 -25.96 -17.55
C GLN A 157 9.78 -25.11 -16.27
N VAL A 158 8.98 -25.61 -15.35
CA VAL A 158 8.64 -25.06 -14.03
C VAL A 158 9.88 -24.61 -13.26
N CYS A 159 10.01 -23.31 -13.04
CA CYS A 159 10.81 -22.74 -11.95
C CYS A 159 9.87 -22.17 -10.89
N ALA A 160 9.23 -23.05 -10.14
CA ALA A 160 8.70 -22.71 -8.83
C ALA A 160 9.91 -22.46 -7.91
N ASN A 161 10.13 -21.19 -7.57
CA ASN A 161 10.84 -20.66 -6.39
C ASN A 161 11.61 -19.40 -6.76
N ARG A 162 11.01 -18.23 -6.50
CA ARG A 162 11.63 -17.04 -5.88
C ARG A 162 10.69 -15.85 -6.03
N SER A 163 10.53 -15.13 -4.92
CA SER A 163 9.99 -13.79 -4.83
C SER A 163 10.72 -12.89 -5.83
N THR A 164 10.11 -12.64 -6.99
CA THR A 164 10.61 -11.69 -7.98
C THR A 164 10.37 -10.26 -7.47
N PRO A 165 11.36 -9.35 -7.58
CA PRO A 165 11.15 -7.96 -7.21
C PRO A 165 10.17 -7.28 -8.16
N LEU A 166 9.43 -6.34 -7.59
CA LEU A 166 8.47 -5.46 -8.26
C LEU A 166 9.13 -4.79 -9.49
N ILE A 167 8.56 -5.09 -10.67
CA ILE A 167 8.80 -4.46 -11.97
C ILE A 167 10.27 -4.58 -12.47
N SER A 168 10.61 -5.73 -13.05
CA SER A 168 11.65 -5.79 -14.09
C SER A 168 11.00 -5.63 -15.47
N PHE A 169 11.46 -4.64 -16.23
CA PHE A 169 11.28 -4.66 -17.69
C PHE A 169 12.33 -5.64 -18.24
N ASP A 170 11.96 -6.91 -18.34
CA ASP A 170 12.85 -7.94 -18.88
C ASP A 170 13.02 -7.73 -20.39
N SER A 171 14.23 -7.35 -20.79
CA SER A 171 14.76 -7.64 -22.13
C SER A 171 15.61 -8.91 -22.03
N PRO A 172 15.63 -9.77 -23.07
CA PRO A 172 16.23 -11.10 -22.99
C PRO A 172 17.73 -11.03 -22.69
N GLU A 173 18.16 -11.71 -21.63
CA GLU A 173 19.57 -11.87 -21.25
C GLU A 173 20.28 -12.83 -22.22
N ILE A 174 21.47 -12.44 -22.70
CA ILE A 174 22.39 -13.34 -23.42
C ILE A 174 23.71 -13.35 -22.63
N VAL A 175 24.11 -14.55 -22.20
CA VAL A 175 25.33 -14.79 -21.42
C VAL A 175 26.54 -14.89 -22.35
N PHE A 176 27.59 -14.11 -22.08
CA PHE A 176 28.90 -14.26 -22.70
C PHE A 176 29.88 -14.85 -21.68
N GLY A 177 30.59 -15.92 -22.06
CA GLY A 177 31.61 -16.57 -21.22
C GLY A 177 32.91 -15.78 -21.16
N SER A 178 33.54 -15.76 -19.99
CA SER A 178 34.81 -15.11 -19.70
C SER A 178 35.99 -15.95 -20.19
N ASN A 179 36.60 -15.57 -21.31
CA ASN A 179 38.06 -15.50 -21.57
C ASN A 179 38.29 -15.43 -23.09
N GLY A 180 38.93 -14.36 -23.55
CA GLY A 180 39.01 -13.96 -24.95
C GLY A 180 39.96 -14.78 -25.83
N ASP A 181 39.68 -16.07 -26.03
CA ASP A 181 40.18 -16.86 -27.16
C ASP A 181 39.12 -17.91 -27.57
N ILE A 182 38.70 -17.90 -28.84
CA ILE A 182 37.63 -18.77 -29.37
C ILE A 182 38.25 -20.02 -30.00
N GLN A 183 38.07 -21.19 -29.37
CA GLN A 183 38.05 -22.49 -30.06
C GLN A 183 36.66 -23.12 -29.96
N MET A 184 36.04 -23.40 -31.11
CA MET A 184 34.73 -24.07 -31.19
C MET A 184 34.85 -25.54 -30.76
N LYS A 185 34.22 -25.91 -29.65
CA LYS A 185 33.88 -27.31 -29.33
C LYS A 185 32.41 -27.58 -29.65
N SER A 186 32.10 -28.84 -30.00
CA SER A 186 30.78 -29.23 -30.50
C SER A 186 29.73 -29.29 -29.38
N LEU A 187 28.47 -29.12 -29.79
CA LEU A 187 27.29 -28.91 -28.94
C LEU A 187 27.02 -30.04 -27.93
N ASP A 188 27.51 -31.26 -28.18
CA ASP A 188 27.31 -32.42 -27.28
C ASP A 188 28.26 -32.42 -26.07
N GLU A 189 29.38 -31.70 -26.14
CA GLU A 189 30.36 -31.58 -25.04
C GLU A 189 29.91 -30.55 -23.99
N LEU A 190 29.14 -29.52 -24.41
CA LEU A 190 28.65 -28.42 -23.57
C LEU A 190 27.48 -28.78 -22.64
N LEU A 191 26.82 -29.92 -22.87
CA LEU A 191 25.64 -30.34 -22.09
C LEU A 191 25.98 -31.16 -20.84
N ARG A 192 27.26 -31.46 -20.56
CA ARG A 192 27.65 -32.30 -19.40
C ARG A 192 28.37 -31.59 -18.25
N GLU A 193 28.83 -30.35 -18.41
CA GLU A 193 29.56 -29.65 -17.34
C GLU A 193 28.74 -28.51 -16.75
N GLN A 194 28.13 -28.76 -15.59
CA GLN A 194 27.53 -27.74 -14.73
C GLN A 194 28.64 -26.97 -14.00
N PRO A 195 28.82 -25.65 -14.19
CA PRO A 195 29.77 -24.88 -13.40
C PRO A 195 29.12 -24.44 -12.07
N GLN A 196 29.84 -24.64 -10.98
CA GLN A 196 29.52 -24.12 -9.65
C GLN A 196 29.49 -22.57 -9.66
N PRO A 197 28.54 -21.92 -8.97
CA PRO A 197 28.40 -20.46 -9.04
C PRO A 197 29.48 -19.76 -8.21
N SER A 198 30.33 -18.97 -8.89
CA SER A 198 31.24 -18.01 -8.26
C SER A 198 30.53 -16.69 -7.96
N GLU A 199 30.79 -16.20 -6.74
CA GLU A 199 30.35 -14.98 -6.09
C GLU A 199 30.37 -13.73 -6.97
N ALA A 200 29.18 -13.22 -7.32
CA ALA A 200 28.86 -11.79 -7.55
C ALA A 200 27.44 -11.67 -8.12
N VAL A 201 26.45 -12.13 -7.35
CA VAL A 201 25.06 -11.72 -7.52
C VAL A 201 24.71 -11.03 -6.22
N GLU A 202 24.56 -9.70 -6.29
CA GLU A 202 23.94 -8.92 -5.23
C GLU A 202 22.46 -9.31 -5.20
N ASN A 203 22.22 -10.49 -4.66
CA ASN A 203 20.91 -10.95 -4.25
C ASN A 203 20.41 -9.89 -3.26
N VAL A 204 19.19 -9.41 -3.44
CA VAL A 204 18.42 -8.90 -2.31
C VAL A 204 18.28 -10.09 -1.38
N ILE A 205 19.23 -10.21 -0.45
CA ILE A 205 19.17 -11.12 0.67
C ILE A 205 17.87 -10.72 1.37
N ILE A 206 16.88 -11.61 1.37
CA ILE A 206 15.89 -11.59 2.45
C ILE A 206 16.74 -11.83 3.68
N ASP A 207 17.11 -10.74 4.33
CA ASP A 207 17.94 -10.76 5.52
C ASP A 207 17.09 -11.39 6.61
N ASP A 208 17.15 -12.72 6.73
CA ASP A 208 16.66 -13.47 7.88
C ASP A 208 17.61 -13.27 9.08
N SER A 209 18.12 -12.05 9.24
CA SER A 209 18.90 -11.63 10.38
C SER A 209 17.97 -11.36 11.55
N ASP A 210 18.40 -11.76 12.73
CA ASP A 210 17.74 -11.39 13.98
C ASP A 210 17.58 -9.86 14.11
N GLU A 211 18.43 -9.09 13.43
CA GLU A 211 18.37 -7.63 13.38
C GLU A 211 17.18 -7.12 12.56
N PHE A 212 16.87 -7.69 11.39
CA PHE A 212 15.68 -7.31 10.64
C PHE A 212 14.40 -7.68 11.39
N ARG A 213 14.37 -8.87 12.01
CA ARG A 213 13.23 -9.32 12.82
C ARG A 213 12.98 -8.40 14.02
N ALA A 214 14.04 -8.05 14.76
CA ALA A 214 13.94 -7.10 15.87
C ALA A 214 13.47 -5.71 15.39
N ARG A 215 13.97 -5.23 14.25
CA ARG A 215 13.54 -3.95 13.66
C ARG A 215 12.07 -3.97 13.22
N HIS A 216 11.61 -5.08 12.68
CA HIS A 216 10.21 -5.29 12.30
C HIS A 216 9.30 -5.35 13.53
N GLU A 217 9.71 -6.01 14.61
CA GLU A 217 8.97 -6.03 15.88
C GLU A 217 8.83 -4.61 16.48
N GLU A 218 9.93 -3.84 16.52
CA GLU A 218 9.87 -2.44 16.98
C GLU A 218 8.94 -1.58 16.11
N TYR A 219 8.94 -1.81 14.79
CA TYR A 219 8.05 -1.15 13.83
C TYR A 219 6.57 -1.51 14.04
N GLU A 220 6.24 -2.78 14.27
CA GLU A 220 4.88 -3.24 14.56
C GLU A 220 4.36 -2.64 15.88
N VAL A 221 5.22 -2.54 16.90
CA VAL A 221 4.88 -1.84 18.15
C VAL A 221 4.58 -0.36 17.88
N ALA A 222 5.39 0.31 17.05
CA ALA A 222 5.16 1.70 16.67
C ALA A 222 3.82 1.90 15.94
N LEU A 223 3.48 1.06 14.96
CA LEU A 223 2.21 1.17 14.23
C LEU A 223 0.99 0.90 15.11
N ASN A 224 1.06 -0.11 15.98
CA ASN A 224 -0.04 -0.41 16.89
C ASN A 224 -0.24 0.69 17.94
N ALA A 225 0.83 1.38 18.36
CA ALA A 225 0.73 2.55 19.22
C ALA A 225 0.06 3.74 18.51
N LEU A 226 0.38 4.00 17.24
CA LEU A 226 -0.28 5.04 16.46
C LEU A 226 -1.79 4.82 16.31
N ARG A 227 -2.23 3.57 16.14
CA ARG A 227 -3.67 3.22 16.15
C ARG A 227 -4.36 3.54 17.48
N ARG A 228 -3.61 3.48 18.58
CA ARG A 228 -4.06 3.84 19.93
C ARG A 228 -3.86 5.33 20.25
N LYS A 229 -3.53 6.15 19.25
CA LYS A 229 -3.23 7.58 19.39
C LYS A 229 -2.04 7.87 20.31
N ASP A 230 -1.05 6.98 20.32
CA ASP A 230 0.22 7.20 21.00
C ASP A 230 1.37 7.29 20.00
N ALA A 231 1.90 8.50 19.82
CA ALA A 231 3.02 8.78 18.93
C ALA A 231 4.39 8.43 19.54
N GLN A 232 4.48 8.14 20.85
CA GLN A 232 5.76 8.01 21.55
C GLN A 232 6.60 6.82 21.07
N PRO A 233 6.05 5.61 20.86
CA PRO A 233 6.83 4.48 20.36
C PRO A 233 7.32 4.71 18.92
N ALA A 234 6.49 5.33 18.07
CA ALA A 234 6.87 5.69 16.71
C ALA A 234 7.97 6.75 16.67
N LEU A 235 7.92 7.74 17.56
CA LEU A 235 8.95 8.76 17.68
C LEU A 235 10.32 8.15 18.02
N ARG A 236 10.39 7.28 19.04
CA ARG A 236 11.64 6.59 19.41
C ARG A 236 12.19 5.74 18.27
N TRP A 237 11.31 5.06 17.54
CA TRP A 237 11.69 4.26 16.39
C TRP A 237 12.29 5.12 15.28
N VAL A 238 11.66 6.26 14.94
CA VAL A 238 12.17 7.20 13.93
C VAL A 238 13.50 7.81 14.37
N GLU A 239 13.66 8.19 15.65
CA GLU A 239 14.92 8.72 16.17
C GLU A 239 16.07 7.70 16.10
N LYS A 240 15.77 6.41 16.29
CA LYS A 240 16.75 5.32 16.27
C LYS A 240 17.15 4.93 14.84
N HIS A 241 16.19 4.77 13.93
CA HIS A 241 16.42 4.14 12.62
C HIS A 241 16.30 5.08 11.42
N TYR A 242 15.67 6.25 11.61
CA TYR A 242 15.33 7.16 10.51
C TYR A 242 15.51 8.64 10.88
N ALA A 243 16.55 8.95 11.66
CA ALA A 243 16.82 10.28 12.23
C ALA A 243 16.99 11.41 11.21
N GLN A 244 17.31 11.07 9.96
CA GLN A 244 17.48 12.01 8.85
C GLN A 244 16.18 12.72 8.43
N ASP A 245 15.01 12.12 8.70
CA ASP A 245 13.72 12.73 8.37
C ASP A 245 13.22 13.65 9.50
N ILE A 246 13.71 14.89 9.43
CA ILE A 246 13.33 15.97 10.36
C ILE A 246 11.83 16.23 10.31
N GLY A 247 11.19 16.09 9.14
CA GLY A 247 9.77 16.39 8.94
C GLY A 247 8.85 15.32 9.54
N LEU A 248 9.20 14.04 9.47
CA LEU A 248 8.43 12.96 10.12
C LEU A 248 8.57 13.04 11.64
N ARG A 249 9.80 13.27 12.11
CA ARG A 249 10.07 13.45 13.54
C ARG A 249 9.30 14.64 14.12
N TYR A 250 9.28 15.77 13.41
CA TYR A 250 8.49 16.94 13.79
C TYR A 250 6.99 16.63 13.87
N ALA A 251 6.43 15.98 12.85
CA ALA A 251 5.01 15.66 12.81
C ALA A 251 4.59 14.71 13.95
N LEU A 252 5.42 13.71 14.27
CA LEU A 252 5.21 12.81 15.41
C LEU A 252 5.30 13.54 16.76
N LEU A 253 6.29 14.41 16.93
CA LEU A 253 6.45 15.24 18.13
C LEU A 253 5.27 16.20 18.33
N LYS A 254 4.86 16.90 17.27
CA LYS A 254 3.69 17.79 17.28
C LYS A 254 2.46 17.04 17.76
N GLN A 255 2.25 15.83 17.23
CA GLN A 255 1.10 15.04 17.62
C GLN A 255 1.21 14.46 19.04
N HIS A 256 2.40 14.09 19.48
CA HIS A 256 2.65 13.70 20.88
C HIS A 256 2.28 14.82 21.85
N VAL A 257 2.68 16.06 21.56
CA VAL A 257 2.33 17.25 22.35
C VAL A 257 0.82 17.47 22.38
N LEU A 258 0.15 17.40 21.22
CA LEU A 258 -1.31 17.55 21.14
C LEU A 258 -2.05 16.47 21.96
N THR A 259 -1.62 15.21 21.89
CA THR A 259 -2.19 14.13 22.72
C THR A 259 -2.02 14.40 24.21
N LYS A 260 -0.90 14.99 24.65
CA LYS A 260 -0.69 15.38 26.04
C LYS A 260 -1.61 16.53 26.46
N ILE A 261 -1.87 17.49 25.57
CA ILE A 261 -2.81 18.60 25.82
C ILE A 261 -4.25 18.09 25.90
N GLU A 262 -4.62 17.08 25.12
CA GLU A 262 -5.99 16.56 25.03
C GLU A 262 -6.46 15.73 26.24
N LYS A 263 -5.53 15.26 27.09
CA LYS A 263 -5.85 14.47 28.28
C LYS A 263 -6.73 15.27 29.24
N ASP A 264 -7.67 14.58 29.90
CA ASP A 264 -8.65 15.21 30.80
C ASP A 264 -8.02 15.79 32.09
N ASP A 265 -6.90 15.22 32.56
CA ASP A 265 -6.08 15.76 33.67
C ASP A 265 -4.58 15.76 33.29
N PRO A 266 -4.12 16.77 32.53
CA PRO A 266 -2.76 16.79 32.02
C PRO A 266 -1.82 17.51 32.98
N SER A 267 -0.74 16.84 33.38
CA SER A 267 0.37 17.49 34.10
C SER A 267 1.05 18.55 33.22
N ASP A 268 1.06 19.80 33.69
CA ASP A 268 1.69 20.94 33.03
C ASP A 268 3.17 20.68 32.75
N MET A 269 3.82 19.97 33.66
CA MET A 269 5.22 19.60 33.53
C MET A 269 5.44 18.66 32.34
N GLU A 270 4.60 17.65 32.16
CA GLU A 270 4.69 16.71 31.02
C GLU A 270 4.48 17.41 29.68
N ILE A 271 3.53 18.34 29.61
CA ILE A 271 3.27 19.11 28.39
C ILE A 271 4.46 20.00 28.06
N VAL A 272 5.01 20.71 29.05
CA VAL A 272 6.16 21.58 28.86
C VAL A 272 7.41 20.78 28.47
N GLU A 273 7.62 19.60 29.06
CA GLU A 273 8.71 18.70 28.67
C GLU A 273 8.57 18.22 27.22
N ALA A 274 7.37 17.79 26.82
CA ALA A 274 7.10 17.43 25.43
C ALA A 274 7.27 18.63 24.48
N ALA A 275 6.84 19.83 24.87
CA ALA A 275 6.99 21.06 24.07
C ALA A 275 8.46 21.47 23.91
N LYS A 276 9.29 21.25 24.93
CA LYS A 276 10.73 21.51 24.85
C LYS A 276 11.40 20.66 23.78
N MET A 277 10.89 19.46 23.51
CA MET A 277 11.41 18.60 22.43
C MET A 277 11.15 19.19 21.03
N LEU A 278 10.20 20.11 20.88
CA LEU A 278 9.99 20.88 19.64
C LEU A 278 11.01 22.02 19.46
N LYS A 279 11.84 22.31 20.46
CA LYS A 279 12.86 23.36 20.41
C LYS A 279 13.98 22.95 19.45
N GLY A 280 13.99 23.54 18.25
CA GLY A 280 14.97 23.24 17.19
C GLY A 280 14.34 22.85 15.85
N TYR A 281 13.01 22.74 15.77
CA TYR A 281 12.29 22.60 14.51
C TYR A 281 11.81 23.97 14.03
N SER A 282 12.04 24.25 12.75
CA SER A 282 11.95 25.59 12.15
C SER A 282 10.53 26.05 11.76
N ASP A 283 9.47 25.49 12.34
CA ASP A 283 8.11 25.93 12.01
C ASP A 283 7.64 27.02 13.00
N GLU A 284 7.91 28.29 12.65
CA GLU A 284 7.65 29.46 13.51
C GLU A 284 6.14 29.71 13.76
N ASP A 285 5.25 29.12 12.95
CA ASP A 285 3.79 29.33 13.00
C ASP A 285 3.05 28.38 13.96
N ASP A 286 3.57 27.16 14.13
CA ASP A 286 2.91 26.12 14.93
C ASP A 286 3.15 26.32 16.43
N MET A 287 4.35 26.76 16.82
CA MET A 287 4.73 26.94 18.23
C MET A 287 3.87 27.97 18.97
N PRO A 288 3.60 29.17 18.41
CA PRO A 288 2.67 30.11 19.02
C PRO A 288 1.26 29.55 19.16
N THR A 289 0.82 28.75 18.19
CA THR A 289 -0.52 28.12 18.18
C THR A 289 -0.61 27.03 19.25
N LEU A 290 0.42 26.19 19.38
CA LEU A 290 0.55 25.21 20.47
C LEU A 290 0.59 25.89 21.84
N MET A 291 1.35 26.97 22.01
CA MET A 291 1.39 27.73 23.27
C MET A 291 0.03 28.36 23.61
N ARG A 292 -0.70 28.90 22.62
CA ARG A 292 -2.07 29.39 22.83
C ARG A 292 -3.01 28.26 23.25
N LEU A 293 -2.89 27.07 22.66
CA LEU A 293 -3.69 25.90 23.06
C LEU A 293 -3.37 25.44 24.47
N MET A 294 -2.10 25.42 24.88
CA MET A 294 -1.70 25.10 26.25
C MET A 294 -2.34 26.04 27.27
N LEU A 295 -2.43 27.34 26.96
CA LEU A 295 -3.07 28.33 27.83
C LEU A 295 -4.61 28.19 27.84
N LYS A 296 -5.21 27.82 26.71
CA LYS A 296 -6.66 27.71 26.53
C LYS A 296 -7.25 26.34 26.87
N ARG A 297 -6.43 25.31 27.15
CA ARG A 297 -6.90 23.92 27.36
C ARG A 297 -7.93 23.75 28.48
N HIS A 298 -7.92 24.61 29.50
CA HIS A 298 -8.90 24.57 30.59
C HIS A 298 -10.26 25.19 30.23
N THR A 299 -10.41 25.72 29.02
CA THR A 299 -11.69 26.25 28.54
C THR A 299 -12.56 25.10 28.01
N ALA A 300 -13.86 25.14 28.31
CA ALA A 300 -14.81 24.09 27.93
C ALA A 300 -14.88 23.82 26.40
N ASN A 301 -14.44 24.79 25.58
CA ASN A 301 -14.54 24.73 24.12
C ASN A 301 -13.16 24.65 23.43
N PHE A 302 -12.10 24.21 24.11
CA PHE A 302 -10.76 24.23 23.52
C PHE A 302 -10.66 23.40 22.22
N ARG A 303 -11.37 22.25 22.15
CA ARG A 303 -11.43 21.38 20.95
C ARG A 303 -12.22 21.99 19.80
N GLU A 304 -13.06 22.99 20.06
CA GLU A 304 -13.83 23.70 19.03
C GLU A 304 -13.10 24.93 18.49
N SER A 305 -11.99 25.31 19.14
CA SER A 305 -11.22 26.49 18.78
C SER A 305 -10.56 26.35 17.41
N GLU A 306 -10.48 27.47 16.68
CA GLU A 306 -9.78 27.54 15.39
C GLU A 306 -8.30 27.15 15.51
N ASP A 307 -7.67 27.50 16.63
CA ASP A 307 -6.30 27.11 16.96
C ASP A 307 -6.14 25.57 16.97
N TYR A 308 -7.11 24.84 17.53
CA TYR A 308 -7.09 23.37 17.59
C TYR A 308 -7.36 22.75 16.21
N LYS A 309 -8.38 23.25 15.50
CA LYS A 309 -8.75 22.77 14.15
C LYS A 309 -7.63 22.99 13.14
N ARG A 310 -6.81 24.04 13.29
CA ARG A 310 -5.63 24.28 12.45
C ARG A 310 -4.52 23.24 12.65
N LEU A 311 -4.40 22.69 13.85
CA LEU A 311 -3.32 21.75 14.18
C LEU A 311 -3.75 20.28 14.14
N TYR A 312 -5.03 20.00 14.37
CA TYR A 312 -5.56 18.64 14.45
C TYR A 312 -6.46 18.29 13.25
N CYS A 313 -6.17 17.15 12.63
CA CYS A 313 -7.00 16.52 11.62
C CYS A 313 -7.26 15.07 12.06
N PRO A 314 -8.50 14.55 12.02
CA PRO A 314 -8.78 13.16 12.40
C PRO A 314 -7.93 12.11 11.65
N LEU A 315 -7.59 12.39 10.39
CA LEU A 315 -6.81 11.51 9.51
C LEU A 315 -5.29 11.58 9.76
N ILE A 316 -4.82 12.42 10.69
CA ILE A 316 -3.38 12.60 10.93
C ILE A 316 -2.71 11.30 11.40
N TRP A 317 -3.42 10.47 12.17
CA TRP A 317 -2.88 9.22 12.69
C TRP A 317 -2.64 8.20 11.57
N ASP A 318 -3.56 8.10 10.61
CA ASP A 318 -3.38 7.27 9.42
C ASP A 318 -2.26 7.80 8.53
N SER A 319 -2.18 9.12 8.36
CA SER A 319 -1.09 9.76 7.61
C SER A 319 0.29 9.54 8.26
N LEU A 320 0.37 9.62 9.59
CA LEU A 320 1.61 9.33 10.34
C LEU A 320 1.98 7.85 10.24
N ALA A 321 1.02 6.95 10.37
CA ALA A 321 1.24 5.50 10.22
C ALA A 321 1.75 5.17 8.81
N SER A 322 1.15 5.77 7.78
CA SER A 322 1.61 5.69 6.39
C SER A 322 3.06 6.14 6.24
N ARG A 323 3.41 7.34 6.72
CA ARG A 323 4.77 7.88 6.61
C ARG A 323 5.82 7.04 7.36
N VAL A 324 5.47 6.51 8.53
CA VAL A 324 6.34 5.56 9.27
C VAL A 324 6.51 4.26 8.49
N SER A 325 5.45 3.76 7.85
CA SER A 325 5.49 2.57 6.99
C SER A 325 6.36 2.78 5.75
N GLN A 326 6.27 3.96 5.11
CA GLN A 326 7.13 4.33 4.00
C GLN A 326 8.60 4.45 4.44
N ALA A 327 8.87 4.97 5.64
CA ALA A 327 10.22 5.02 6.20
C ALA A 327 10.81 3.64 6.48
N PHE A 328 9.99 2.69 6.96
CA PHE A 328 10.40 1.30 7.18
C PHE A 328 10.64 0.55 5.86
N THR A 329 9.66 0.57 4.97
CA THR A 329 9.69 -0.16 3.70
C THR A 329 10.66 0.45 2.69
N LYS A 330 10.89 1.77 2.77
CA LYS A 330 11.63 2.57 1.77
C LYS A 330 11.04 2.50 0.35
N ILE A 331 9.82 1.97 0.23
CA ILE A 331 9.09 1.85 -1.03
C ILE A 331 8.41 3.20 -1.29
N LYS A 332 8.63 3.74 -2.49
CA LYS A 332 7.97 4.97 -2.93
C LYS A 332 7.01 4.64 -4.07
N SER A 333 5.76 4.35 -3.71
CA SER A 333 4.72 4.05 -4.69
C SER A 333 4.47 5.24 -5.63
N ARG A 334 4.34 4.94 -6.92
CA ARG A 334 3.93 5.90 -7.95
C ARG A 334 2.43 6.07 -8.05
N LEU A 335 1.65 5.18 -7.44
CA LEU A 335 0.20 5.16 -7.56
C LEU A 335 -0.46 6.49 -7.16
N PRO A 336 -0.05 7.18 -6.07
CA PRO A 336 -0.64 8.48 -5.73
C PRO A 336 -0.41 9.55 -6.80
N GLU A 337 0.80 9.60 -7.39
CA GLU A 337 1.15 10.55 -8.46
C GLU A 337 0.34 10.26 -9.73
N ILE A 338 0.12 8.97 -10.05
CA ILE A 338 -0.70 8.53 -11.18
C ILE A 338 -2.17 8.90 -10.97
N ILE A 339 -2.72 8.65 -9.77
CA ILE A 339 -4.12 8.97 -9.44
C ILE A 339 -4.33 10.48 -9.47
N ASP A 340 -3.43 11.26 -8.87
CA ASP A 340 -3.51 12.72 -8.86
C ASP A 340 -3.48 13.27 -10.29
N THR A 341 -2.47 12.87 -11.08
CA THR A 341 -2.33 13.29 -12.48
C THR A 341 -3.55 12.88 -13.31
N GLY A 342 -4.02 11.65 -13.13
CA GLY A 342 -5.22 11.15 -13.79
C GLY A 342 -6.47 11.95 -13.40
N SER A 343 -6.63 12.31 -12.12
CA SER A 343 -7.78 13.08 -11.64
C SER A 343 -7.82 14.50 -12.22
N GLN A 344 -6.66 15.10 -12.46
CA GLN A 344 -6.54 16.42 -13.11
C GLN A 344 -6.77 16.34 -14.62
N ALA A 345 -6.31 15.26 -15.27
CA ALA A 345 -6.46 15.06 -16.71
C ALA A 345 -7.88 14.66 -17.11
N LEU A 346 -8.56 13.86 -16.29
CA LEU A 346 -9.83 13.22 -16.64
C LEU A 346 -10.95 14.21 -17.04
N PRO A 347 -11.19 15.34 -16.32
CA PRO A 347 -12.21 16.31 -16.71
C PRO A 347 -11.92 16.96 -18.07
N VAL A 348 -10.64 17.23 -18.33
CA VAL A 348 -10.18 17.84 -19.58
C VAL A 348 -10.38 16.86 -20.73
N LEU A 349 -9.94 15.61 -20.58
CA LEU A 349 -10.13 14.54 -21.56
C LEU A 349 -11.61 14.26 -21.83
N THR A 350 -12.45 14.29 -20.79
CA THR A 350 -13.91 14.12 -20.91
C THR A 350 -14.53 15.24 -21.74
N THR A 351 -14.13 16.49 -21.47
CA THR A 351 -14.61 17.66 -22.21
C THR A 351 -14.20 17.58 -23.69
N LEU A 352 -12.94 17.25 -23.94
CA LEU A 352 -12.38 17.09 -25.27
C LEU A 352 -13.12 16.01 -26.07
N LYS A 353 -13.38 14.84 -25.46
CA LYS A 353 -14.18 13.77 -26.05
C LYS A 353 -15.56 14.25 -26.48
N ASN A 354 -16.26 14.98 -25.62
CA ASN A 354 -17.60 15.49 -25.91
C ASN A 354 -17.62 16.51 -27.07
N VAL A 355 -16.54 17.27 -27.26
CA VAL A 355 -16.40 18.20 -28.39
C VAL A 355 -16.08 17.44 -29.69
N MET A 356 -15.24 16.41 -29.61
CA MET A 356 -14.75 15.69 -30.79
C MET A 356 -15.69 14.61 -31.30
N SER A 357 -16.47 13.97 -30.42
CA SER A 357 -17.56 13.06 -30.83
C SER A 357 -18.61 13.76 -31.69
N LYS A 358 -18.89 15.04 -31.39
CA LYS A 358 -19.76 15.90 -32.22
C LYS A 358 -19.16 16.26 -33.58
N ARG A 359 -17.84 16.13 -33.74
CA ARG A 359 -17.09 16.47 -34.96
C ARG A 359 -16.65 15.24 -35.77
N GLN A 360 -17.06 14.02 -35.37
CA GLN A 360 -16.67 12.75 -36.00
C GLN A 360 -15.15 12.62 -36.24
N THR A 361 -14.33 13.20 -35.37
CA THR A 361 -12.87 13.15 -35.46
C THR A 361 -12.34 12.25 -34.35
N ALA A 362 -11.62 11.19 -34.71
CA ALA A 362 -11.03 10.28 -33.73
C ALA A 362 -9.91 11.01 -32.97
N LEU A 363 -10.00 10.97 -31.64
CA LEU A 363 -9.17 11.75 -30.73
C LEU A 363 -7.74 11.23 -30.55
N LEU A 364 -7.55 9.94 -30.79
CA LEU A 364 -6.43 9.15 -30.30
C LEU A 364 -5.81 8.28 -31.42
N LEU A 365 -6.02 8.66 -32.69
CA LEU A 365 -5.27 8.06 -33.80
C LEU A 365 -3.82 8.57 -33.88
N SER A 366 -3.50 9.65 -33.16
CA SER A 366 -2.15 10.21 -33.04
C SER A 366 -1.51 9.83 -31.71
N GLU A 367 -0.19 9.60 -31.70
CA GLU A 367 0.64 9.40 -30.49
C GLU A 367 0.65 10.63 -29.55
N GLU A 368 0.01 11.73 -29.95
CA GLU A 368 -0.05 12.99 -29.23
C GLU A 368 -1.49 13.43 -28.98
N LEU A 369 -1.73 14.04 -27.82
CA LEU A 369 -2.97 14.71 -27.48
C LEU A 369 -3.01 16.10 -28.14
N PRO A 370 -4.18 16.57 -28.64
CA PRO A 370 -4.31 17.90 -29.25
C PRO A 370 -4.24 19.05 -28.23
N ILE A 371 -4.04 18.73 -26.95
CA ILE A 371 -3.96 19.65 -25.82
C ILE A 371 -2.84 19.20 -24.89
N GLU A 372 -2.13 20.15 -24.31
CA GLU A 372 -1.16 19.87 -23.27
C GLU A 372 -1.86 19.66 -21.92
N LEU A 373 -1.66 18.49 -21.32
CA LEU A 373 -2.06 18.25 -19.94
C LEU A 373 -0.98 18.79 -19.01
N LYS A 374 -1.39 19.61 -18.04
CA LYS A 374 -0.51 20.08 -16.96
C LYS A 374 -0.23 18.92 -16.02
N VAL A 375 0.77 18.12 -16.34
CA VAL A 375 1.26 17.03 -15.49
C VAL A 375 2.40 17.56 -14.61
N PRO A 376 2.45 17.20 -13.31
CA PRO A 376 3.46 17.73 -12.38
C PRO A 376 4.88 17.30 -12.75
N ARG A 377 5.03 16.18 -13.47
CA ARG A 377 6.27 15.74 -14.07
C ARG A 377 6.03 15.23 -15.48
N HIS A 378 6.85 15.70 -16.41
CA HIS A 378 6.90 15.13 -17.74
C HIS A 378 7.78 13.89 -17.70
N TYR A 379 7.15 12.72 -17.72
CA TYR A 379 7.85 11.47 -17.97
C TYR A 379 7.99 11.32 -19.47
N HIS A 380 9.23 11.25 -19.93
CA HIS A 380 9.53 10.94 -21.31
C HIS A 380 10.03 9.51 -21.33
N SER A 381 9.33 8.61 -22.01
CA SER A 381 9.85 7.28 -22.36
C SER A 381 10.93 7.38 -23.45
N LEU A 382 11.73 8.46 -23.41
CA LEU A 382 12.72 8.81 -24.40
C LEU A 382 14.08 8.51 -23.81
N PHE A 383 14.60 7.34 -24.13
CA PHE A 383 15.98 7.01 -23.85
C PHE A 383 16.84 7.58 -24.99
N THR A 384 17.79 8.46 -24.66
CA THR A 384 18.83 8.88 -25.61
C THR A 384 20.08 8.09 -25.33
N CYS A 385 20.57 7.36 -26.33
CA CYS A 385 21.78 6.58 -26.19
C CYS A 385 22.97 7.47 -25.82
N PRO A 386 23.71 7.20 -24.73
CA PRO A 386 24.84 8.04 -24.32
C PRO A 386 26.01 7.97 -25.30
N ILE A 387 26.12 6.88 -26.07
CA ILE A 387 27.21 6.64 -27.02
C ILE A 387 26.90 7.28 -28.37
N LEU A 388 25.77 6.91 -28.97
CA LEU A 388 25.38 7.38 -30.30
C LEU A 388 24.69 8.75 -30.27
N LYS A 389 24.26 9.23 -29.10
CA LYS A 389 23.49 10.47 -28.91
C LYS A 389 22.22 10.53 -29.77
N VAL A 390 21.66 9.37 -30.08
CA VAL A 390 20.38 9.21 -30.80
C VAL A 390 19.31 8.76 -29.83
N GLN A 391 18.09 9.26 -30.03
CA GLN A 391 16.92 8.82 -29.29
C GLN A 391 16.51 7.41 -29.74
N SER A 392 16.21 6.54 -28.78
CA SER A 392 15.73 5.20 -29.03
C SER A 392 14.32 5.21 -29.61
N THR A 393 14.07 4.23 -30.47
CA THR A 393 12.79 3.96 -31.14
C THR A 393 12.47 2.48 -31.00
N GLU A 394 11.29 2.03 -31.44
CA GLU A 394 10.94 0.60 -31.44
C GLU A 394 11.96 -0.27 -32.21
N GLY A 395 12.52 0.25 -33.31
CA GLY A 395 13.56 -0.42 -34.09
C GLY A 395 14.97 -0.36 -33.45
N ASN A 396 15.22 0.63 -32.60
CA ASN A 396 16.50 0.85 -31.91
C ASN A 396 16.29 1.02 -30.39
N PRO A 397 15.79 -0.03 -29.69
CA PRO A 397 15.42 0.07 -28.30
C PRO A 397 16.64 0.22 -27.38
N PRO A 398 16.46 0.72 -26.15
CA PRO A 398 17.47 0.62 -25.10
C PRO A 398 17.76 -0.86 -24.77
N MET A 399 19.03 -1.18 -24.60
CA MET A 399 19.56 -2.50 -24.25
C MET A 399 20.39 -2.38 -22.97
N ARG A 400 20.07 -3.19 -21.95
CA ARG A 400 20.84 -3.27 -20.70
C ARG A 400 22.01 -4.24 -20.85
N LEU A 401 23.20 -3.80 -20.52
CA LEU A 401 24.41 -4.63 -20.44
C LEU A 401 24.45 -5.42 -19.13
N ALA A 402 25.29 -6.45 -19.07
CA ALA A 402 25.50 -7.23 -17.84
C ALA A 402 25.98 -6.37 -16.65
N CYS A 403 26.70 -5.28 -16.91
CA CYS A 403 27.14 -4.31 -15.90
C CYS A 403 26.05 -3.31 -15.47
N GLY A 404 24.79 -3.48 -15.90
CA GLY A 404 23.66 -2.64 -15.54
C GLY A 404 23.50 -1.34 -16.36
N HIS A 405 24.51 -0.94 -17.14
CA HIS A 405 24.42 0.23 -18.02
C HIS A 405 23.49 -0.01 -19.22
N VAL A 406 22.81 1.04 -19.68
CA VAL A 406 21.87 0.98 -20.81
C VAL A 406 22.44 1.75 -22.01
N ILE A 407 22.45 1.13 -23.19
CA ILE A 407 22.85 1.73 -24.49
C ILE A 407 21.84 1.32 -25.57
N SER A 408 21.79 1.98 -26.73
CA SER A 408 20.84 1.55 -27.78
C SER A 408 21.32 0.27 -28.49
N LYS A 409 20.38 -0.49 -29.07
CA LYS A 409 20.65 -1.70 -29.84
C LYS A 409 21.67 -1.48 -30.97
N GLU A 410 21.58 -0.37 -31.68
CA GLU A 410 22.56 0.00 -32.72
C GLU A 410 23.95 0.27 -32.13
N ALA A 411 24.04 0.94 -30.97
CA ALA A 411 25.31 1.20 -30.30
C ALA A 411 25.97 -0.12 -29.90
N LEU A 412 25.18 -1.03 -29.33
CA LEU A 412 25.62 -2.37 -28.97
C LEU A 412 26.13 -3.15 -30.19
N THR A 413 25.38 -3.13 -31.29
CA THR A 413 25.75 -3.84 -32.53
C THR A 413 27.04 -3.28 -33.13
N LYS A 414 27.21 -1.95 -33.14
CA LYS A 414 28.45 -1.31 -33.62
C LYS A 414 29.66 -1.64 -32.75
N LEU A 415 29.50 -1.66 -31.43
CA LEU A 415 30.56 -2.06 -30.50
C LEU A 415 30.96 -3.52 -30.68
N ALA A 416 29.98 -4.41 -30.86
CA ALA A 416 30.24 -5.83 -31.11
C ALA A 416 30.95 -6.08 -32.45
N MET A 417 30.62 -5.28 -33.49
CA MET A 417 31.28 -5.34 -34.79
C MET A 417 32.70 -4.75 -34.80
N GLN A 418 33.01 -3.79 -33.92
CA GLN A 418 34.34 -3.16 -33.82
C GLN A 418 35.38 -3.99 -33.04
N GLN A 419 34.96 -5.08 -32.39
CA GLN A 419 35.85 -5.99 -31.66
C GLN A 419 36.25 -7.25 -32.47
N ARG A 420 35.87 -7.32 -33.75
CA ARG A 420 36.48 -8.22 -34.75
C ARG A 420 37.44 -7.42 -35.62
#